data_AF-A3Y6I7-F1
#
_entry.id   AF-A3Y6I7-F1
#
_cell.length_a   1.000
_cell.length_b   1.000
_cell.length_c   1.000
_cell.angle_alpha   90.00
_cell.angle_beta   90.00
_cell.angle_gamma   90.00
#
_symmetry.space_group_name_H-M   'P 1'
#
loop_
_entity.id
_entity.type
_entity.pdbx_description
1 polymer ?
#
loop_
_entity_poly.entity_id
_entity_poly.type
_entity_poly.pdbx_seq_one_letter_code
_entity_poly.pdbx_strand_id
1 'polypeptide(L)' 'MFISLTNLAFASPTSHDFKKCQKLAVSFLDYCLKGNEKSCWQRSEENHEACRIQVIKLYEEMTPQRKAEEMRIKLLNQST' A
#
# COMPACT_ATOMS: atom_id res chain seq x y z
N MET A 1 -2.53 -28.26 22.91
CA MET A 1 -1.73 -28.02 21.70
C MET A 1 -2.58 -27.15 20.78
N PHE A 2 -2.32 -25.84 20.70
CA PHE A 2 -3.12 -24.94 19.87
C PHE A 2 -2.42 -24.80 18.52
N ILE A 3 -2.99 -25.44 17.49
CA ILE A 3 -2.56 -25.25 16.10
C ILE A 3 -3.09 -23.89 15.67
N SER A 4 -2.22 -22.88 15.67
CA SER A 4 -2.56 -21.56 15.16
C SER A 4 -2.57 -21.62 13.62
N LEU A 5 -3.76 -21.81 13.05
CA LEU A 5 -4.04 -21.67 11.62
C LEU A 5 -3.77 -20.21 11.22
N THR A 6 -2.56 -19.91 10.78
CA THR A 6 -2.23 -18.64 10.14
C THR A 6 -3.01 -18.57 8.84
N ASN A 7 -4.14 -17.86 8.88
CA ASN A 7 -4.84 -17.38 7.69
C ASN A 7 -3.81 -16.68 6.79
N LEU A 8 -3.46 -17.31 5.67
CA LEU A 8 -2.78 -16.67 4.54
C LEU A 8 -3.81 -15.73 3.89
N ALA A 9 -4.06 -14.61 4.56
CA ALA A 9 -4.93 -13.56 4.06
C ALA A 9 -4.15 -12.80 2.98
N PHE A 10 -4.68 -12.80 1.77
CA PHE A 10 -4.27 -11.91 0.69
C PHE A 10 -4.48 -10.47 1.16
N ALA A 11 -3.48 -9.89 1.82
CA ALA A 11 -3.57 -8.52 2.31
C ALA A 11 -3.52 -7.60 1.10
N SER A 12 -4.67 -7.14 0.65
CA SER A 12 -4.80 -5.96 -0.20
C SER A 12 -4.39 -4.72 0.61
N PRO A 13 -3.99 -3.62 -0.06
CA PRO A 13 -3.73 -2.39 0.65
C PRO A 13 -4.99 -1.96 1.42
N THR A 14 -4.79 -1.59 2.67
CA THR A 14 -5.85 -1.10 3.55
C THR A 14 -5.92 0.42 3.48
N SER A 15 -6.98 1.01 4.05
CA SER A 15 -7.07 2.47 4.20
C SER A 15 -5.89 3.07 4.99
N HIS A 16 -5.24 2.29 5.85
CA HIS A 16 -4.06 2.71 6.59
C HIS A 16 -2.86 2.95 5.66
N ASP A 17 -2.67 2.11 4.64
CA ASP A 17 -1.57 2.23 3.68
C ASP A 17 -1.69 3.53 2.87
N PHE A 18 -2.92 3.97 2.60
CA PHE A 18 -3.18 5.21 1.87
C PHE A 18 -3.15 6.48 2.74
N LYS A 19 -3.19 6.39 4.08
CA LYS A 19 -3.09 7.57 4.97
C LYS A 19 -1.81 8.38 4.72
N LYS A 20 -0.72 7.71 4.32
CA LYS A 20 0.54 8.39 3.97
C LYS A 20 0.36 9.29 2.75
N CYS A 21 -0.38 8.84 1.74
CA CYS A 21 -0.68 9.63 0.55
C CYS A 21 -1.48 10.88 0.87
N GLN A 22 -2.51 10.74 1.72
CA GLN A 22 -3.30 11.88 2.17
C GLN A 22 -2.44 12.92 2.91
N LYS A 23 -1.60 12.48 3.86
CA LYS A 23 -0.71 13.39 4.61
C LYS A 23 0.24 14.16 3.69
N LEU A 24 0.84 13.47 2.71
CA LEU A 24 1.74 14.10 1.74
C LEU A 24 1.01 15.13 0.87
N ALA A 25 -0.18 14.79 0.37
CA ALA A 25 -0.98 15.69 -0.46
C ALA A 25 -1.38 16.97 0.30
N VAL A 26 -1.81 16.83 1.56
CA VAL A 26 -2.16 17.98 2.43
C VAL A 26 -0.93 18.82 2.74
N SER A 27 0.21 18.19 3.07
CA SER A 27 1.46 18.92 3.33
C SER A 27 1.94 19.70 2.11
N PHE A 28 1.83 19.11 0.92
CA PHE A 28 2.15 19.78 -0.34
C PHE A 28 1.21 20.96 -0.59
N LEU A 29 -0.10 20.77 -0.37
CA LEU A 29 -1.10 21.80 -0.56
C LEU A 29 -0.86 23.00 0.37
N ASP A 30 -0.58 22.76 1.65
CA ASP A 30 -0.27 23.83 2.62
C ASP A 30 0.97 24.62 2.21
N TYR A 31 2.03 23.95 1.77
CA TYR A 31 3.23 24.61 1.24
C TYR A 31 2.92 25.42 -0.02
N CYS A 32 2.19 24.84 -0.97
CA CYS A 32 1.91 25.46 -2.25
C CYS A 32 1.01 26.70 -2.12
N LEU A 33 -0.03 26.63 -1.27
CA LEU A 33 -0.93 27.76 -1.03
C LEU A 33 -0.21 28.95 -0.40
N LYS A 34 0.82 28.72 0.43
CA LYS A 34 1.70 29.78 0.94
C LYS A 34 2.51 30.47 -0.16
N GLY A 35 2.77 29.76 -1.26
CA GLY A 35 3.45 30.28 -2.45
C GLY A 35 2.56 31.04 -3.44
N ASN A 36 1.25 31.16 -3.19
CA ASN A 36 0.28 31.79 -4.11
C ASN A 36 0.26 31.17 -5.53
N GLU A 37 0.67 29.92 -5.69
CA GLU A 37 0.55 29.22 -6.97
C GLU A 37 -0.92 28.90 -7.29
N LYS A 38 -1.35 29.13 -8.54
CA LYS A 38 -2.76 28.92 -8.94
C LYS A 38 -3.14 27.44 -9.14
N SER A 39 -2.16 26.55 -9.27
CA SER A 39 -2.37 25.13 -9.59
C SER A 39 -2.16 24.17 -8.41
N CYS A 40 -2.15 24.70 -7.18
CA CYS A 40 -1.86 23.90 -5.98
C CYS A 40 -2.82 22.73 -5.76
N TRP A 41 -4.12 22.96 -5.96
CA TRP A 41 -5.13 21.93 -5.80
C TRP A 41 -4.94 20.80 -6.81
N GLN A 42 -4.83 21.14 -8.09
CA GLN A 42 -4.61 20.16 -9.16
C GLN A 42 -3.33 19.34 -8.90
N ARG A 43 -2.21 20.00 -8.58
CA ARG A 43 -0.95 19.31 -8.28
C ARG A 43 -1.03 18.44 -7.02
N SER A 44 -1.78 18.87 -6.00
CA SER A 44 -2.01 18.07 -4.79
C SER A 44 -2.79 16.80 -5.10
N GLU A 45 -3.84 16.89 -5.92
CA GLU A 45 -4.61 15.74 -6.39
C GLU A 45 -3.77 14.78 -7.24
N GLU A 46 -2.99 15.31 -8.19
CA GLU A 46 -2.08 14.50 -9.02
C GLU A 46 -1.06 13.75 -8.16
N ASN A 47 -0.46 14.42 -7.17
CA ASN A 47 0.49 13.80 -6.24
C ASN A 47 -0.18 12.75 -5.33
N HIS A 48 -1.40 13.01 -4.87
CA HIS A 48 -2.18 12.07 -4.09
C HIS A 48 -2.44 10.79 -4.90
N GLU A 49 -2.89 10.93 -6.14
CA GLU A 49 -3.20 9.81 -7.01
C GLU A 49 -1.94 9.02 -7.39
N ALA A 50 -0.85 9.72 -7.73
CA ALA A 50 0.44 9.08 -7.99
C ALA A 50 0.92 8.24 -6.80
N CYS A 51 0.75 8.73 -5.56
CA CYS A 51 1.07 7.97 -4.37
C CYS A 51 0.17 6.73 -4.21
N ARG A 52 -1.14 6.86 -4.46
CA ARG A 52 -2.06 5.72 -4.38
C ARG A 52 -1.68 4.62 -5.38
N ILE A 53 -1.32 4.99 -6.61
CA ILE A 53 -0.85 4.05 -7.63
C ILE A 53 0.41 3.33 -7.15
N GLN A 54 1.36 4.02 -6.52
CA GLN A 54 2.56 3.38 -5.97
C GLN A 54 2.24 2.37 -4.87
N VAL A 55 1.31 2.69 -3.97
CA VAL A 55 0.87 1.74 -2.93
C VAL A 55 0.27 0.50 -3.57
N ILE A 56 -0.62 0.65 -4.56
CA ILE A 56 -1.23 -0.49 -5.25
C ILE A 56 -0.15 -1.34 -5.93
N LYS A 57 0.73 -0.70 -6.70
CA LYS A 57 1.82 -1.37 -7.42
C LYS A 57 2.75 -2.16 -6.50
N LEU A 58 3.06 -1.61 -5.33
CA LEU A 58 3.88 -2.30 -4.33
C LEU A 58 3.24 -3.62 -3.89
N TYR A 59 1.92 -3.63 -3.67
CA TYR A 59 1.19 -4.84 -3.28
C TYR A 59 1.07 -5.83 -4.43
N GLU A 60 0.90 -5.37 -5.68
CA GLU A 60 0.92 -6.20 -6.87
C GLU A 60 2.29 -6.88 -7.08
N GLU A 61 3.39 -6.14 -6.94
CA GLU A 61 4.77 -6.66 -7.05
C GLU A 61 5.11 -7.67 -5.96
N MET A 62 4.56 -7.51 -4.75
CA MET A 62 4.70 -8.49 -3.68
C MET A 62 3.88 -9.77 -3.92
N THR A 63 2.88 -9.74 -4.80
CA THR A 63 1.94 -10.87 -4.99
C THR A 63 2.64 -12.17 -5.43
N PRO A 64 3.58 -12.19 -6.41
CA PRO A 64 4.31 -13.40 -6.78
C PRO A 64 5.17 -13.95 -5.64
N GLN A 65 5.86 -13.09 -4.88
CA GLN A 65 6.70 -13.49 -3.75
C GLN A 65 5.85 -14.11 -2.63
N ARG A 66 4.69 -13.51 -2.34
CA ARG A 66 3.73 -14.05 -1.37
C ARG A 66 3.18 -15.41 -1.83
N LYS A 67 2.81 -15.57 -3.10
CA LYS A 67 2.37 -16.86 -3.66
C LYS A 67 3.44 -17.95 -3.52
N ALA A 68 4.71 -17.60 -3.73
CA ALA A 68 5.83 -18.53 -3.58
C ALA A 68 6.00 -18.97 -2.11
N GLU A 69 5.91 -18.02 -1.17
CA GLU A 69 5.99 -18.31 0.25
C GLU A 69 4.78 -19.13 0.75
N GLU A 70 3.57 -18.83 0.28
CA GLU A 70 2.37 -19.63 0.52
C GLU A 70 2.57 -21.08 0.08
N MET A 71 3.15 -21.28 -1.11
CA MET A 71 3.44 -22.62 -1.63
C MET A 71 4.50 -23.33 -0.77
N ARG A 72 5.55 -22.62 -0.35
CA ARG A 72 6.59 -23.15 0.54
C ARG A 72 6.00 -23.62 1.88
N ILE A 73 5.17 -22.80 2.51
CA ILE A 73 4.50 -23.15 3.78
C ILE A 73 3.57 -24.35 3.61
N LYS A 74 2.79 -24.41 2.52
CA LYS A 74 1.93 -25.57 2.21
C LYS A 74 2.73 -26.87 2.09
N LEU A 75 3.87 -26.84 1.40
CA LEU A 75 4.74 -28.01 1.26
C LEU A 75 5.31 -28.45 2.61
N LEU A 76 5.77 -27.52 3.45
CA LEU A 76 6.26 -27.83 4.80
C LEU A 76 5.17 -28.51 5.65
N ASN A 77 3.94 -27.98 5.62
CA ASN A 77 2.82 -28.54 6.38
C ASN A 77 2.31 -29.89 5.84
N GLN A 78 2.60 -30.25 4.59
CA GLN A 78 2.31 -31.58 4.03
C GLN A 78 3.40 -32.62 4.31
N SER A 79 4.59 -32.16 4.72
CA SER A 79 5.74 -33.00 5.03
C SER A 79 5.82 -33.40 6.52
N THR A 80 4.83 -32.99 7.32
CA THR A 80 4.73 -33.24 8.77
C THR A 80 3.46 -34.03 9.07
#